data_AF-A0A4Z1KBC8-F1
#
_entry.id   AF-A0A4Z1KBC8-F1
#
_cell.length_a   1.000
_cell.length_b   1.000
_cell.length_c   1.000
_cell.angle_alpha   90.00
_cell.angle_beta   90.00
_cell.angle_gamma   90.00
#
_symmetry.space_group_name_H-M   'P 1'
#
loop_
_entity.id
_entity.type
_entity.pdbx_description
1 polymer ?
#
loop_
_entity_poly.entity_id
_entity_poly.type
_entity_poly.pdbx_seq_one_letter_code
_entity_poly.pdbx_strand_id
1 'polypeptide(L)'
;MNGPAFNPPGGGQQGVDPSTAAAVKNMQMIMESCPGKTVVSGVMGFALGGAFGLFMASMQYDTPIHTSSTAAEITSLPLREQLKRGLKDMGNRSYSSAKNFGKVGAIFAGTECCVEGFRAKNDLKNGVIAGCITGGVLAAPAGPQAAAVGCAGFAAFSLAIDSYMRRPSDGD
;
A
#
# COMPACT_ATOMS: atom_id res chain seq x y z
N MET A 1 3.29 -6.61 12.33
CA MET A 1 4.47 -5.75 12.57
C MET A 1 4.07 -4.61 13.47
N ASN A 2 4.80 -4.36 14.57
CA ASN A 2 4.75 -3.05 15.20
C ASN A 2 5.36 -2.08 14.19
N GLY A 3 4.51 -1.34 13.47
CA GLY A 3 4.93 -0.17 12.73
C GLY A 3 5.67 0.79 13.66
N PRO A 4 6.40 1.78 13.13
CA PRO A 4 7.08 2.74 13.97
C PRO A 4 6.03 3.28 14.95
N ALA A 5 6.27 3.09 16.25
CA ALA A 5 5.54 3.81 17.26
C ALA A 5 5.50 5.25 16.78
N PHE A 6 4.30 5.80 16.57
CA PHE A 6 4.12 7.16 16.08
C PHE A 6 4.78 8.07 17.11
N ASN A 7 6.05 8.37 16.89
CA ASN A 7 6.82 9.28 17.70
C ASN A 7 6.49 10.64 17.10
N PRO A 8 5.73 11.49 17.80
CA PRO A 8 5.34 12.78 17.25
C PRO A 8 6.60 13.56 16.84
N PRO A 9 6.56 14.29 15.72
CA PRO A 9 7.71 15.05 15.25
C PRO A 9 7.95 16.23 16.20
N GLY A 10 8.88 16.06 17.12
CA GLY A 10 9.26 17.07 18.11
C GLY A 10 9.97 16.40 19.28
N GLY A 11 11.30 16.48 19.28
CA GLY A 11 12.15 15.88 20.30
C GLY A 11 11.81 16.33 21.73
N GLY A 12 12.03 15.42 22.67
CA GLY A 12 12.12 15.73 24.10
C GLY A 12 10.89 15.33 24.92
N GLN A 13 11.13 14.58 25.99
CA GLN A 13 10.19 14.28 27.09
C GLN A 13 9.78 15.53 27.90
N GLN A 14 9.57 16.67 27.28
CA GLN A 14 9.29 17.93 27.98
C GLN A 14 7.85 18.37 27.72
N GLY A 15 6.97 18.07 28.70
CA GLY A 15 5.72 18.79 28.91
C GLY A 15 4.62 18.51 27.89
N VAL A 16 4.12 17.28 27.83
CA VAL A 16 2.82 17.04 27.20
C VAL A 16 1.75 17.39 28.24
N ASP A 17 1.00 18.48 28.04
CA ASP A 17 -0.15 18.83 28.90
C ASP A 17 -1.03 17.59 29.15
N PRO A 18 -1.62 17.41 30.35
CA PRO A 18 -2.44 16.24 30.65
C PRO A 18 -3.61 16.04 29.65
N SER A 19 -4.10 17.13 29.04
CA SER A 19 -5.06 17.13 27.93
C SER A 19 -4.47 16.59 26.63
N THR A 20 -3.25 17.01 26.28
CA THR A 20 -2.54 16.56 25.08
C THR A 20 -2.06 15.12 25.23
N ALA A 21 -1.70 14.68 26.43
CA ALA A 21 -1.30 13.29 26.71
C ALA A 21 -2.50 12.33 26.58
N ALA A 22 -3.67 12.74 27.05
CA ALA A 22 -4.92 12.01 26.84
C ALA A 22 -5.31 11.96 25.35
N ALA A 23 -5.11 13.06 24.60
CA ALA A 23 -5.34 13.10 23.16
C ALA A 23 -4.39 12.18 22.37
N VAL A 24 -3.10 12.15 22.73
CA VAL A 24 -2.08 11.27 22.13
C VAL A 24 -2.40 9.80 22.43
N LYS A 25 -2.78 9.48 23.67
CA LYS A 25 -3.17 8.11 24.06
C LYS A 25 -4.40 7.64 23.30
N ASN A 26 -5.40 8.52 23.14
CA ASN A 26 -6.59 8.23 22.34
C ASN A 26 -6.24 8.05 20.85
N MET A 27 -5.30 8.84 20.31
CA MET A 27 -4.81 8.65 18.93
C MET A 27 -4.00 7.35 18.76
N GLN A 28 -3.15 7.00 19.71
CA GLN A 28 -2.39 5.73 19.70
C GLN A 28 -3.34 4.54 19.76
N MET A 29 -4.37 4.57 20.62
CA MET A 29 -5.40 3.54 20.67
C MET A 29 -6.13 3.38 19.33
N ILE A 30 -6.44 4.49 18.65
CA ILE A 30 -7.06 4.43 17.31
C ILE A 30 -6.09 3.87 16.28
N MET A 31 -4.82 4.28 16.28
CA MET A 31 -3.80 3.80 15.33
C MET A 31 -3.39 2.35 15.55
N GLU A 32 -3.47 1.84 16.77
CA GLU A 32 -3.18 0.44 17.09
C GLU A 32 -4.38 -0.49 16.82
N SER A 33 -5.59 0.07 16.71
CA SER A 33 -6.78 -0.70 16.37
C SER A 33 -6.71 -1.29 14.95
N CYS A 34 -7.30 -2.47 14.73
CA CYS A 34 -7.35 -3.08 13.40
C CYS A 34 -7.98 -2.18 12.33
N PRO A 35 -9.09 -1.46 12.60
CA PRO A 35 -9.63 -0.47 11.66
C PRO A 35 -8.63 0.65 11.37
N GLY A 36 -7.94 1.17 12.40
CA GLY A 36 -6.92 2.20 12.25
C GLY A 36 -5.75 1.75 11.38
N LYS A 37 -5.13 0.60 11.70
CA LYS A 37 -4.04 0.01 10.90
C LYS A 37 -4.47 -0.22 9.43
N THR A 38 -5.69 -0.70 9.22
CA THR A 38 -6.24 -0.94 7.87
C THR A 38 -6.40 0.36 7.09
N VAL A 39 -6.94 1.42 7.70
CA VAL A 39 -7.13 2.71 7.04
C VAL A 39 -5.79 3.36 6.74
N VAL A 40 -4.87 3.39 7.71
CA VAL A 40 -3.54 4.00 7.54
C VAL A 40 -2.75 3.30 6.45
N SER A 41 -2.69 1.97 6.47
CA SER A 41 -2.01 1.18 5.44
C SER A 41 -2.68 1.33 4.06
N GLY A 42 -4.01 1.39 4.01
CA GLY A 42 -4.76 1.63 2.78
C GLY A 42 -4.45 3.00 2.17
N VAL A 43 -4.40 4.06 2.98
CA VAL A 43 -4.07 5.41 2.54
C VAL A 43 -2.61 5.49 2.09
N MET A 44 -1.68 4.89 2.85
CA MET A 44 -0.26 4.83 2.47
C MET A 44 -0.07 4.07 1.15
N GLY A 45 -0.73 2.93 0.99
CA GLY A 45 -0.72 2.16 -0.25
C GLY A 45 -1.33 2.95 -1.42
N PHE A 46 -2.43 3.67 -1.19
CA PHE A 46 -3.05 4.53 -2.20
C PHE A 46 -2.10 5.64 -2.66
N ALA A 47 -1.45 6.34 -1.71
CA ALA A 47 -0.51 7.41 -2.02
C ALA A 47 0.69 6.88 -2.83
N LEU A 48 1.31 5.79 -2.36
CA LEU A 48 2.43 5.16 -3.04
C LEU A 48 2.05 4.63 -4.43
N GLY A 49 0.88 4.00 -4.56
CA GLY A 49 0.36 3.53 -5.84
C GLY A 49 0.00 4.65 -6.82
N GLY A 50 -0.47 5.79 -6.31
CA GLY A 50 -0.74 6.98 -7.11
C GLY A 50 0.55 7.58 -7.68
N ALA A 51 1.58 7.75 -6.84
CA ALA A 51 2.89 8.21 -7.27
C ALA A 51 3.53 7.24 -8.27
N PHE A 52 3.53 5.94 -7.97
CA PHE A 52 4.05 4.91 -8.86
C PHE A 52 3.28 4.86 -10.19
N GLY A 53 1.95 4.97 -10.16
CA GLY A 53 1.12 4.96 -11.36
C GLY A 53 1.29 6.21 -12.23
N LEU A 54 1.52 7.38 -11.62
CA LEU A 54 1.83 8.61 -12.35
C LEU A 54 3.21 8.51 -13.02
N PHE A 55 4.20 7.97 -12.30
CA PHE A 55 5.54 7.73 -12.84
C PHE A 55 5.54 6.74 -14.01
N MET A 56 4.81 5.61 -13.88
CA MET A 56 4.66 4.67 -14.99
C MET A 56 3.93 5.29 -16.18
N ALA A 57 2.89 6.11 -15.92
CA ALA A 57 2.18 6.82 -16.98
C ALA A 57 3.07 7.86 -17.69
N SER A 58 3.99 8.53 -16.98
CA SER A 58 4.93 9.46 -17.60
C SER A 58 5.96 8.75 -18.46
N MET A 59 6.49 7.59 -18.02
CA MET A 59 7.42 6.81 -18.85
C MET A 59 6.78 6.30 -20.14
N GLN A 60 5.50 5.95 -20.10
CA GLN A 60 4.74 5.51 -21.27
C GLN A 60 4.38 6.67 -22.23
N TYR A 61 4.38 7.91 -21.73
CA TYR A 61 4.12 9.10 -22.53
C TYR A 61 5.36 9.61 -23.28
N ASP A 62 6.56 9.23 -22.82
CA ASP A 62 7.85 9.60 -23.44
C ASP A 62 8.18 8.77 -24.69
N THR A 63 7.51 7.62 -24.89
CA THR A 63 7.62 6.84 -26.13
C THR A 63 6.47 7.20 -27.08
N PRO A 64 6.64 8.16 -28.01
CA PRO A 64 5.70 8.25 -29.12
C PRO A 64 5.88 6.96 -29.93
N ILE A 65 4.78 6.43 -30.45
CA ILE A 65 4.74 5.35 -31.45
C ILE A 65 4.46 3.93 -30.89
N HIS A 66 3.24 3.46 -31.22
CA HIS A 66 2.73 2.07 -31.23
C HIS A 66 2.34 1.37 -29.90
N THR A 67 1.35 1.86 -29.14
CA THR A 67 0.53 0.91 -28.33
C THR A 67 -0.94 1.29 -28.14
N SER A 68 -1.40 2.47 -28.53
CA SER A 68 -2.83 2.76 -28.49
C SER A 68 -3.32 3.36 -29.81
N SER A 69 -4.34 2.75 -30.37
CA SER A 69 -5.19 3.29 -31.44
C SER A 69 -5.72 4.69 -31.13
N THR A 70 -5.65 5.12 -29.87
CA THR A 70 -5.98 6.45 -29.36
C THR A 70 -4.89 7.51 -29.59
N ALA A 71 -3.62 7.13 -29.76
CA ALA A 71 -2.52 8.10 -29.95
C ALA A 71 -2.56 8.80 -31.32
N ALA A 72 -2.95 8.07 -32.37
CA ALA A 72 -3.12 8.61 -33.72
C ALA A 72 -4.28 9.61 -33.82
N GLU A 73 -5.32 9.43 -33.00
CA GLU A 73 -6.48 10.33 -32.94
C GLU A 73 -6.18 11.61 -32.15
N ILE A 74 -5.19 11.60 -31.25
CA ILE A 74 -4.84 12.75 -30.40
C ILE A 74 -4.00 13.78 -31.18
N THR A 75 -3.07 13.35 -32.05
CA THR A 75 -2.19 14.26 -32.81
C THR A 75 -2.94 15.27 -33.69
N SER A 76 -4.16 14.97 -34.13
CA SER A 76 -4.95 15.86 -34.99
C SER A 76 -5.79 16.90 -34.25
N LEU A 77 -5.86 16.85 -32.91
CA LEU A 77 -6.61 17.82 -32.09
C LEU A 77 -5.73 18.99 -31.63
N PRO A 78 -6.29 20.17 -31.31
CA PRO A 78 -5.54 21.31 -30.78
C PRO A 78 -4.77 20.91 -29.49
N LEU A 79 -3.56 21.46 -29.30
CA LEU A 79 -2.65 21.10 -28.19
C LEU A 79 -3.30 21.16 -26.80
N ARG A 80 -4.27 22.07 -26.60
CA ARG A 80 -5.04 22.17 -25.36
C ARG A 80 -5.88 20.91 -25.08
N GLU A 81 -6.43 20.32 -26.12
CA GLU A 81 -7.29 19.14 -26.01
C GLU A 81 -6.47 17.85 -25.91
N GLN A 82 -5.29 17.82 -26.56
CA GLN A 82 -4.30 16.76 -26.37
C GLN A 82 -3.78 16.71 -24.93
N LEU A 83 -3.38 17.86 -24.37
CA LEU A 83 -2.94 17.95 -22.98
C LEU A 83 -4.06 17.58 -22.01
N LYS A 84 -5.30 18.04 -22.26
CA LYS A 84 -6.45 17.71 -21.40
C LYS A 84 -6.77 16.21 -21.42
N ARG A 85 -6.71 15.56 -22.58
CA ARG A 85 -6.93 14.11 -22.71
C ARG A 85 -5.76 13.30 -22.14
N GLY A 86 -4.52 13.74 -22.36
CA GLY A 86 -3.33 13.14 -21.79
C GLY A 86 -3.33 13.16 -20.27
N LEU A 87 -3.55 14.33 -19.67
CA LEU A 87 -3.67 14.45 -18.21
C LEU A 87 -4.82 13.62 -17.65
N LYS A 88 -5.94 13.51 -18.36
CA LYS A 88 -7.07 12.66 -17.96
C LYS A 88 -6.72 11.17 -18.01
N ASP A 89 -6.00 10.72 -19.02
CA ASP A 89 -5.56 9.32 -19.13
C ASP A 89 -4.49 8.99 -18.08
N MET A 90 -3.47 9.84 -17.92
CA MET A 90 -2.46 9.71 -16.87
C MET A 90 -3.09 9.67 -15.48
N GLY A 91 -4.06 10.55 -15.22
CA GLY A 91 -4.82 10.58 -13.96
C GLY A 91 -5.63 9.30 -13.75
N ASN A 92 -6.31 8.79 -14.77
CA ASN A 92 -7.05 7.53 -14.67
C ASN A 92 -6.14 6.33 -14.39
N ARG A 93 -4.97 6.24 -15.03
CA ARG A 93 -4.00 5.16 -14.81
C ARG A 93 -3.38 5.24 -13.41
N SER A 94 -3.01 6.44 -12.97
CA SER A 94 -2.52 6.69 -11.61
C SER A 94 -3.58 6.31 -10.57
N TYR A 95 -4.83 6.72 -10.77
CA TYR A 95 -5.93 6.40 -9.86
C TYR A 95 -6.26 4.91 -9.78
N SER A 96 -6.22 4.21 -10.92
CA SER A 96 -6.37 2.74 -10.96
C SER A 96 -5.25 2.05 -10.16
N SER A 97 -4.01 2.50 -10.34
CA SER A 97 -2.85 2.00 -9.60
C SER A 97 -3.00 2.27 -8.09
N ALA A 98 -3.32 3.50 -7.71
CA ALA A 98 -3.58 3.89 -6.33
C ALA A 98 -4.65 3.01 -5.67
N LYS A 99 -5.76 2.74 -6.36
CA LYS A 99 -6.81 1.82 -5.87
C LYS A 99 -6.29 0.42 -5.61
N ASN A 100 -5.47 -0.13 -6.52
CA ASN A 100 -4.96 -1.48 -6.38
C ASN A 100 -3.98 -1.60 -5.20
N PHE A 101 -3.03 -0.68 -5.08
CA PHE A 101 -2.09 -0.67 -3.95
C PHE A 101 -2.77 -0.36 -2.62
N GLY A 102 -3.77 0.53 -2.61
CA GLY A 102 -4.58 0.78 -1.42
C GLY A 102 -5.35 -0.45 -0.96
N LYS A 103 -5.95 -1.21 -1.89
CA LYS A 103 -6.61 -2.50 -1.59
C LYS A 103 -5.64 -3.52 -1.01
N VAL A 104 -4.47 -3.67 -1.63
CA VAL A 104 -3.43 -4.59 -1.14
C VAL A 104 -3.01 -4.23 0.29
N GLY A 105 -2.69 -2.95 0.53
CA GLY A 105 -2.26 -2.48 1.86
C GLY A 105 -3.33 -2.68 2.93
N ALA A 106 -4.58 -2.31 2.61
CA ALA A 106 -5.71 -2.46 3.54
C ALA A 106 -5.98 -3.93 3.88
N ILE A 107 -6.06 -4.81 2.88
CA ILE A 107 -6.32 -6.24 3.12
C ILE A 107 -5.16 -6.86 3.90
N PHE A 108 -3.90 -6.55 3.54
CA PHE A 108 -2.74 -7.09 4.24
C PHE A 108 -2.73 -6.71 5.72
N ALA A 109 -2.79 -5.41 6.04
CA ALA A 109 -2.74 -4.94 7.41
C ALA A 109 -3.97 -5.35 8.23
N GLY A 110 -5.15 -5.36 7.61
CA GLY A 110 -6.38 -5.83 8.25
C GLY A 110 -6.31 -7.31 8.59
N THR A 111 -5.83 -8.14 7.65
CA THR A 111 -5.69 -9.58 7.88
C THR A 111 -4.62 -9.88 8.92
N GLU A 112 -3.48 -9.20 8.86
CA GLU A 112 -2.42 -9.34 9.86
C GLU A 112 -2.94 -8.99 11.25
N CYS A 113 -3.65 -7.87 11.40
CA CYS A 113 -4.21 -7.46 12.69
C CYS A 113 -5.24 -8.46 13.23
N CYS A 114 -6.12 -8.99 12.38
CA CYS A 114 -7.08 -10.02 12.77
C CYS A 114 -6.39 -11.32 13.22
N VAL A 115 -5.33 -11.74 12.51
CA VAL A 115 -4.55 -12.94 12.85
C VAL A 115 -3.75 -12.73 14.15
N GLU A 116 -3.14 -11.55 14.32
CA GLU A 116 -2.47 -11.15 15.57
C GLU A 116 -3.45 -11.16 16.75
N GLY A 117 -4.64 -10.59 16.58
CA GLY A 117 -5.69 -10.58 17.60
C GLY A 117 -6.18 -11.98 17.98
N PHE A 118 -6.27 -12.90 17.02
CA PHE A 118 -6.67 -14.29 17.29
C PHE A 118 -5.56 -15.14 17.92
N ARG A 119 -4.29 -14.98 17.49
CA ARG A 119 -3.17 -15.80 17.97
C ARG A 119 -2.44 -15.23 19.18
N ALA A 120 -2.66 -13.95 19.51
CA ALA A 120 -1.96 -13.19 20.55
C ALA A 120 -0.42 -13.30 20.47
N LYS A 121 0.13 -13.47 19.27
CA LYS A 121 1.58 -13.57 18.98
C LYS A 121 1.91 -12.70 17.77
N ASN A 122 3.10 -12.13 17.73
CA ASN A 122 3.60 -11.30 16.61
C ASN A 122 4.84 -11.94 15.97
N ASP A 123 4.63 -12.97 15.16
CA ASP A 123 5.71 -13.75 14.54
C ASP A 123 5.67 -13.67 13.01
N LEU A 124 6.76 -14.11 12.36
CA LEU A 124 6.89 -14.26 10.89
C LEU A 124 5.69 -14.98 10.25
N LYS A 125 5.09 -15.93 10.97
CA LYS A 125 3.95 -16.70 10.48
C LYS A 125 2.72 -15.83 10.22
N ASN A 126 2.55 -14.73 10.95
CA ASN A 126 1.41 -13.84 10.75
C ASN A 126 1.53 -13.09 9.43
N GLY A 127 2.73 -12.57 9.12
CA GLY A 127 3.01 -11.93 7.83
C GLY A 127 2.82 -12.88 6.66
N VAL A 128 3.27 -14.14 6.78
CA VAL A 128 3.08 -15.18 5.74
C VAL A 128 1.60 -15.51 5.53
N ILE A 129 0.83 -15.70 6.61
CA ILE A 129 -0.61 -16.02 6.53
C ILE A 129 -1.37 -14.83 5.95
N ALA A 130 -1.11 -13.61 6.45
CA ALA A 130 -1.72 -12.39 5.93
C ALA A 130 -1.38 -12.17 4.45
N GLY A 131 -0.13 -12.42 4.05
CA GLY A 131 0.32 -12.39 2.67
C GLY A 131 -0.44 -13.39 1.81
N CYS A 132 -0.49 -14.67 2.22
CA CYS A 132 -1.22 -15.70 1.48
C CYS A 132 -2.71 -15.35 1.30
N ILE A 133 -3.39 -14.93 2.37
CA ILE A 133 -4.80 -14.55 2.32
C ILE A 133 -4.98 -13.35 1.40
N THR A 134 -4.14 -12.33 1.52
CA THR A 134 -4.22 -11.12 0.68
C THR A 134 -4.04 -11.46 -0.80
N GLY A 135 -2.97 -12.20 -1.15
CA GLY A 135 -2.70 -12.60 -2.53
C GLY A 135 -3.76 -13.56 -3.09
N GLY A 136 -4.26 -14.48 -2.27
CA GLY A 136 -5.32 -15.41 -2.64
C GLY A 136 -6.65 -14.71 -2.91
N VAL A 137 -7.08 -13.81 -2.02
CA VAL A 137 -8.33 -13.04 -2.17
C VAL A 137 -8.28 -12.12 -3.37
N LEU A 138 -7.16 -11.43 -3.60
CA LEU A 138 -7.01 -10.52 -4.73
C LEU A 138 -6.98 -11.26 -6.08
N ALA A 139 -6.42 -12.46 -6.13
CA ALA A 139 -6.36 -13.26 -7.34
C ALA A 139 -7.55 -14.22 -7.53
N ALA A 140 -8.42 -14.36 -6.53
CA ALA A 140 -9.60 -15.23 -6.58
C ALA A 140 -10.51 -14.99 -7.81
N PRO A 141 -10.77 -13.75 -8.26
CA PRO A 141 -11.58 -13.50 -9.45
C PRO A 141 -10.96 -14.05 -10.75
N ALA A 142 -9.64 -14.26 -10.78
CA ALA A 142 -8.93 -14.84 -11.92
C ALA A 142 -8.89 -16.38 -11.90
N GLY A 143 -9.54 -17.02 -10.93
CA GLY A 143 -9.67 -18.47 -10.81
C GLY A 143 -8.79 -19.10 -9.71
N PRO A 144 -9.00 -20.40 -9.42
CA PRO A 144 -8.36 -21.06 -8.28
C PRO A 144 -6.84 -21.22 -8.45
N GLN A 145 -6.35 -21.42 -9.69
CA GLN A 145 -4.91 -21.48 -9.96
C GLN A 145 -4.24 -20.13 -9.71
N ALA A 146 -4.87 -19.03 -10.15
CA ALA A 146 -4.39 -17.68 -9.88
C ALA A 146 -4.40 -17.38 -8.37
N ALA A 147 -5.44 -17.80 -7.64
CA ALA A 147 -5.49 -17.67 -6.19
C ALA A 147 -4.35 -18.43 -5.48
N ALA A 148 -4.04 -19.65 -5.91
CA ALA A 148 -2.95 -20.45 -5.34
C ALA A 148 -1.59 -19.80 -5.61
N VAL A 149 -1.34 -19.35 -6.83
CA VAL A 149 -0.11 -18.62 -7.20
C VAL A 149 -0.01 -17.29 -6.47
N GLY A 150 -1.12 -16.55 -6.37
CA GLY A 150 -1.22 -15.30 -5.64
C GLY A 150 -0.92 -15.47 -4.15
N CYS A 151 -1.50 -16.49 -3.50
CA CYS A 151 -1.18 -16.83 -2.12
C CYS A 151 0.31 -17.14 -1.97
N ALA A 152 0.87 -18.04 -2.80
CA ALA A 152 2.27 -18.42 -2.70
C ALA A 152 3.22 -17.22 -2.90
N GLY A 153 2.96 -16.38 -3.90
CA GLY A 153 3.78 -15.20 -4.20
C GLY A 153 3.75 -14.17 -3.08
N PHE A 154 2.57 -13.79 -2.59
CA PHE A 154 2.46 -12.83 -1.48
C PHE A 154 2.97 -13.40 -0.16
N ALA A 155 2.77 -14.68 0.11
CA ALA A 155 3.34 -15.35 1.28
C ALA A 155 4.87 -15.33 1.27
N ALA A 156 5.48 -15.64 0.13
CA ALA A 156 6.93 -15.59 -0.04
C ALA A 156 7.48 -14.17 0.08
N PHE A 157 6.81 -13.19 -0.54
CA PHE A 157 7.20 -11.78 -0.42
C PHE A 157 7.12 -11.28 1.03
N SER A 158 6.01 -11.57 1.73
CA SER A 158 5.86 -11.21 3.15
C SER A 158 6.91 -11.90 4.01
N LEU A 159 7.22 -13.19 3.78
CA LEU A 159 8.30 -13.86 4.50
C LEU A 159 9.65 -13.15 4.29
N ALA A 160 9.96 -12.79 3.04
CA ALA A 160 11.21 -12.13 2.70
C ALA A 160 11.33 -10.77 3.40
N ILE A 161 10.30 -9.92 3.32
CA ILE A 161 10.29 -8.60 3.97
C ILE A 161 10.33 -8.73 5.49
N ASP A 162 9.49 -9.57 6.08
CA ASP A 162 9.48 -9.79 7.52
C ASP A 162 10.82 -10.34 8.03
N SER A 163 11.45 -11.23 7.25
CA SER A 163 12.76 -11.77 7.60
C SER A 163 13.80 -10.67 7.55
N TYR A 164 13.81 -9.86 6.49
CA TYR A 164 14.74 -8.75 6.30
C TYR A 164 14.63 -7.71 7.42
N MET A 165 13.41 -7.29 7.76
CA MET A 165 13.16 -6.30 8.82
C MET A 165 13.48 -6.82 10.24
N ARG A 166 13.50 -8.14 10.45
CA ARG A 166 13.85 -8.77 11.74
C ARG A 166 15.32 -9.16 11.86
N ARG A 167 16.15 -8.96 10.82
CA ARG A 167 17.59 -9.21 10.94
C ARG A 167 18.16 -8.18 11.91
N PRO A 168 18.94 -8.58 12.93
CA PRO A 168 19.72 -7.62 13.69
C PRO A 168 20.66 -6.88 12.72
N SER A 169 20.79 -5.57 12.90
CA SER A 169 21.83 -4.81 12.20
C SER A 169 23.17 -5.26 12.75
N ASP A 170 23.88 -6.11 12.01
CA ASP A 170 25.26 -6.44 12.32
C ASP A 170 26.13 -5.22 11.99
N GLY A 171 26.34 -4.33 12.97
CA GLY A 171 27.30 -3.23 12.86
C GLY A 171 26.86 -1.92 13.54
N ASP A 172 27.08 -1.84 14.86
CA ASP A 172 27.69 -0.72 15.57
C ASP A 172 28.27 -1.24 16.91
#